data_AF-A0A962IKR6-F1
#
_entry.id   AF-A0A962IKR6-F1
#
_cell.length_a   1.000
_cell.length_b   1.000
_cell.length_c   1.000
_cell.angle_alpha   90.00
_cell.angle_beta   90.00
_cell.angle_gamma   90.00
#
_symmetry.space_group_name_H-M   'P 1'
#
loop_
_entity.id
_entity.type
_entity.pdbx_description
1 polymer ?
#
loop_
_entity_poly.entity_id
_entity_poly.type
_entity_poly.pdbx_seq_one_letter_code
_entity_poly.pdbx_strand_id
1 'polypeptide(L)'
;LLSALLLALVPGTVLWAATVVAEAGENVDSGSRKVRVPAGLEVGVIDTGSGSVELEDGASARRIDTGSGRVYLGKGASSGNIDTGSGGVEMADRTRAGRIDTGSGPVRMGDDVEVKSIDTGSGGVEGGRNVVVDGKIDTGSGGVELGEGARISGKIDTGSGGVDLRNAWVGQDIDTGSGHIRLRDTTVEGEVRTRSGEVRLDGQTHVQGDLLVVKNSCWGLCWSNDPKPARVIIGAGARVDGTIRFEHDGELWVHEQARIGRVEGIQARRFSAESP
;
A
#
# COMPACT_ATOMS: atom_id res chain seq x y z
N LEU A 1 -42.44 -57.64 -29.26
CA LEU A 1 -42.65 -56.28 -29.79
C LEU A 1 -42.64 -55.31 -28.61
N LEU A 2 -41.66 -54.41 -28.61
CA LEU A 2 -41.53 -53.14 -27.86
C LEU A 2 -41.79 -53.11 -26.34
N SER A 3 -40.73 -52.91 -25.54
CA SER A 3 -40.65 -52.03 -24.33
C SER A 3 -39.19 -52.09 -23.84
N ALA A 4 -38.49 -51.08 -23.31
CA ALA A 4 -38.61 -49.64 -23.22
C ALA A 4 -37.19 -49.14 -22.84
N LEU A 5 -36.80 -48.00 -23.39
CA LEU A 5 -35.60 -47.26 -23.05
C LEU A 5 -35.71 -46.73 -21.61
N LEU A 6 -34.74 -47.01 -20.73
CA LEU A 6 -34.53 -46.24 -19.50
C LEU A 6 -33.11 -45.68 -19.49
N LEU A 7 -33.01 -44.43 -19.92
CA LEU A 7 -31.86 -43.56 -19.73
C LEU A 7 -31.81 -43.21 -18.24
N ALA A 8 -30.90 -43.84 -17.48
CA ALA A 8 -30.65 -43.47 -16.10
C ALA A 8 -29.87 -42.14 -16.07
N LEU A 9 -30.61 -41.05 -15.95
CA LEU A 9 -30.07 -39.72 -15.67
C LEU A 9 -29.57 -39.75 -14.21
N VAL A 10 -28.24 -39.84 -14.01
CA VAL A 10 -27.63 -39.70 -12.69
C VAL A 10 -27.75 -38.21 -12.31
N PRO A 11 -28.41 -37.85 -11.19
CA PRO A 11 -28.43 -36.47 -10.75
C PRO A 11 -27.03 -36.09 -10.27
N GLY A 12 -26.41 -35.13 -10.96
CA GLY A 12 -25.17 -34.51 -10.50
C GLY A 12 -25.42 -33.86 -9.14
N THR A 13 -24.81 -34.42 -8.10
CA THR A 13 -24.74 -33.77 -6.80
C THR A 13 -23.81 -32.57 -6.94
N VAL A 14 -24.39 -31.39 -7.09
CA VAL A 14 -23.68 -30.14 -6.88
C VAL A 14 -23.37 -30.09 -5.38
N LEU A 15 -22.13 -30.42 -4.99
CA LEU A 15 -21.62 -30.16 -3.66
C LEU A 15 -21.59 -28.64 -3.45
N TRP A 16 -22.57 -28.12 -2.72
CA TRP A 16 -22.44 -26.78 -2.13
C TRP A 16 -21.27 -26.86 -1.16
N ALA A 17 -20.16 -26.19 -1.49
CA ALA A 17 -19.03 -26.08 -0.59
C ALA A 17 -19.46 -25.28 0.65
N ALA A 18 -19.86 -26.00 1.71
CA ALA A 18 -20.27 -25.39 2.97
C ALA A 18 -19.12 -24.54 3.55
N THR A 19 -19.48 -23.37 4.09
CA THR A 19 -18.54 -22.50 4.82
C THR A 19 -18.02 -23.26 6.05
N VAL A 20 -16.71 -23.20 6.28
CA VAL A 20 -16.08 -23.66 7.52
C VAL A 20 -16.26 -22.58 8.57
N VAL A 21 -16.93 -22.90 9.67
CA VAL A 21 -17.01 -22.02 10.84
C VAL A 21 -15.97 -22.52 11.83
N ALA A 22 -14.98 -21.68 12.14
CA ALA A 22 -13.87 -22.06 13.00
C ALA A 22 -14.27 -22.14 14.48
N GLU A 23 -13.58 -23.00 15.23
CA GLU A 23 -13.71 -23.13 16.69
C GLU A 23 -12.54 -22.49 17.45
N ALA A 24 -12.72 -22.22 18.74
CA ALA A 24 -11.72 -21.53 19.56
C ALA A 24 -10.37 -22.28 19.56
N GLY A 25 -9.29 -21.56 19.24
CA GLY A 25 -7.93 -22.09 19.19
C GLY A 25 -7.63 -23.04 18.03
N GLU A 26 -8.58 -23.28 17.13
CA GLU A 26 -8.43 -24.21 16.01
C GLU A 26 -7.40 -23.71 14.99
N ASN A 27 -6.68 -24.65 14.34
CA ASN A 27 -6.04 -24.38 13.06
C ASN A 27 -6.93 -24.91 11.94
N VAL A 28 -7.27 -24.07 10.97
CA VAL A 28 -8.23 -24.39 9.91
C VAL A 28 -7.49 -24.60 8.59
N ASP A 29 -7.65 -25.78 7.98
CA ASP A 29 -7.33 -26.03 6.57
C ASP A 29 -8.64 -26.28 5.81
N SER A 30 -8.96 -25.39 4.89
CA SER A 30 -10.25 -25.44 4.18
C SER A 30 -10.13 -25.73 2.68
N GLY A 31 -8.91 -25.76 2.14
CA GLY A 31 -8.67 -25.76 0.70
C GLY A 31 -9.39 -24.60 0.01
N SER A 32 -10.43 -24.89 -0.76
CA SER A 32 -11.19 -23.86 -1.49
C SER A 32 -12.44 -23.34 -0.76
N ARG A 33 -12.73 -23.84 0.45
CA ARG A 33 -13.93 -23.46 1.20
C ARG A 33 -13.71 -22.14 1.92
N LYS A 34 -14.75 -21.30 1.95
CA LYS A 34 -14.76 -20.10 2.79
C LYS A 34 -14.58 -20.48 4.26
N VAL A 35 -13.78 -19.71 4.99
CA VAL A 35 -13.62 -19.78 6.44
C VAL A 35 -14.26 -18.55 7.06
N ARG A 36 -15.10 -18.74 8.07
CA ARG A 36 -15.66 -17.68 8.92
C ARG A 36 -15.22 -17.93 10.35
N VAL A 37 -14.62 -16.92 10.98
CA VAL A 37 -14.28 -16.93 12.40
C VAL A 37 -15.29 -16.04 13.14
N PRO A 38 -16.15 -16.62 13.99
CA PRO A 38 -17.15 -15.88 14.75
C PRO A 38 -16.59 -14.71 15.57
N ALA A 39 -17.42 -13.71 15.81
CA ALA A 39 -17.03 -12.51 16.55
C ALA A 39 -16.39 -12.82 17.91
N GLY A 40 -15.30 -12.10 18.22
CA GLY A 40 -14.53 -12.26 19.46
C GLY A 40 -13.80 -13.60 19.62
N LEU A 41 -13.87 -14.50 18.65
CA LEU A 41 -13.21 -15.80 18.72
C LEU A 41 -11.75 -15.68 18.32
N GLU A 42 -10.88 -16.35 19.07
CA GLU A 42 -9.45 -16.46 18.74
C GLU A 42 -9.15 -17.81 18.10
N VAL A 43 -8.42 -17.81 16.99
CA VAL A 43 -8.01 -19.02 16.27
C VAL A 43 -6.51 -18.99 15.96
N GLY A 44 -5.98 -20.16 15.61
CA GLY A 44 -4.57 -20.34 15.26
C GLY A 44 -4.26 -19.89 13.82
N VAL A 45 -3.79 -20.83 13.01
CA VAL A 45 -3.53 -20.61 11.57
C VAL A 45 -4.78 -20.93 10.78
N ILE A 46 -5.11 -20.09 9.81
CA ILE A 46 -6.06 -20.37 8.75
C ILE A 46 -5.26 -20.53 7.45
N ASP A 47 -5.38 -21.69 6.81
CA ASP A 47 -4.76 -22.02 5.53
C ASP A 47 -5.86 -22.35 4.51
N THR A 48 -5.88 -21.61 3.40
CA THR A 48 -6.80 -21.86 2.30
C THR A 48 -6.06 -21.75 0.95
N GLY A 49 -6.46 -22.54 -0.05
CA GLY A 49 -6.00 -22.33 -1.43
C GLY A 49 -6.70 -21.14 -2.10
N SER A 50 -8.03 -21.14 -2.08
CA SER A 50 -8.87 -20.10 -2.73
C SER A 50 -10.06 -19.67 -1.88
N GLY A 51 -10.24 -20.28 -0.71
CA GLY A 51 -11.31 -19.95 0.21
C GLY A 51 -11.11 -18.55 0.79
N SER A 52 -12.14 -17.70 0.71
CA SER A 52 -12.10 -16.43 1.44
C SER A 52 -12.08 -16.67 2.95
N VAL A 53 -11.44 -15.77 3.69
CA VAL A 53 -11.37 -15.79 5.14
C VAL A 53 -12.06 -14.54 5.67
N GLU A 54 -13.01 -14.73 6.57
CA GLU A 54 -13.75 -13.65 7.22
C GLU A 54 -13.55 -13.78 8.72
N LEU A 55 -12.79 -12.85 9.32
CA LEU A 55 -12.79 -12.64 10.75
C LEU A 55 -13.91 -11.64 11.07
N GLU A 56 -14.89 -12.04 11.87
CA GLU A 56 -15.92 -11.11 12.33
C GLU A 56 -15.37 -10.13 13.38
N ASP A 57 -16.22 -9.19 13.81
CA ASP A 57 -15.86 -8.15 14.77
C ASP A 57 -15.13 -8.71 16.01
N GLY A 58 -13.97 -8.15 16.31
CA GLY A 58 -13.13 -8.54 17.45
C GLY A 58 -12.52 -9.94 17.38
N ALA A 59 -12.75 -10.72 16.32
CA ALA A 59 -12.11 -12.03 16.16
C ALA A 59 -10.61 -11.89 15.90
N SER A 60 -9.83 -12.90 16.24
CA SER A 60 -8.38 -12.90 16.02
C SER A 60 -7.87 -14.19 15.41
N ALA A 61 -6.86 -14.07 14.55
CA ALA A 61 -6.10 -15.20 14.01
C ALA A 61 -4.60 -14.99 14.20
N ARG A 62 -3.85 -16.05 14.51
CA ARG A 62 -2.38 -15.97 14.59
C ARG A 62 -1.75 -15.75 13.21
N ARG A 63 -2.26 -16.42 12.18
CA ARG A 63 -1.83 -16.24 10.78
C ARG A 63 -2.98 -16.62 9.85
N ILE A 64 -3.10 -15.89 8.76
CA ILE A 64 -3.97 -16.21 7.63
C ILE A 64 -3.06 -16.39 6.41
N ASP A 65 -3.16 -17.54 5.76
CA ASP A 65 -2.46 -17.88 4.54
C ASP A 65 -3.51 -18.26 3.49
N THR A 66 -3.51 -17.55 2.36
CA THR A 66 -4.41 -17.91 1.26
C THR A 66 -3.83 -17.67 -0.13
N GLY A 67 -3.83 -18.70 -0.98
CA GLY A 67 -3.31 -18.54 -2.33
C GLY A 67 -4.02 -17.44 -3.14
N SER A 68 -5.35 -17.36 -3.06
CA SER A 68 -6.15 -16.39 -3.85
C SER A 68 -7.45 -15.92 -3.18
N GLY A 69 -7.73 -16.40 -1.96
CA GLY A 69 -8.91 -16.01 -1.21
C GLY A 69 -8.82 -14.56 -0.73
N ARG A 70 -9.93 -13.85 -0.73
CA ARG A 70 -10.00 -12.53 -0.06
C ARG A 70 -9.98 -12.73 1.45
N VAL A 71 -9.30 -11.81 2.14
CA VAL A 71 -9.27 -11.75 3.61
C VAL A 71 -10.03 -10.53 4.05
N TYR A 72 -11.04 -10.71 4.89
CA TYR A 72 -11.81 -9.64 5.52
C TYR A 72 -11.60 -9.67 7.03
N LEU A 73 -11.22 -8.53 7.61
CA LEU A 73 -11.18 -8.31 9.05
C LEU A 73 -12.32 -7.35 9.43
N GLY A 74 -13.28 -7.85 10.21
CA GLY A 74 -14.35 -7.07 10.82
C GLY A 74 -13.82 -6.09 11.86
N LYS A 75 -14.70 -5.24 12.39
CA LYS A 75 -14.31 -4.13 13.25
C LYS A 75 -13.54 -4.61 14.48
N GLY A 76 -12.37 -4.04 14.75
CA GLY A 76 -11.55 -4.45 15.90
C GLY A 76 -10.97 -5.86 15.81
N ALA A 77 -11.14 -6.58 14.69
CA ALA A 77 -10.52 -7.88 14.48
C ALA A 77 -9.00 -7.72 14.31
N SER A 78 -8.26 -8.81 14.54
CA SER A 78 -6.81 -8.79 14.40
C SER A 78 -6.22 -10.05 13.76
N SER A 79 -5.09 -9.89 13.07
CA SER A 79 -4.30 -11.01 12.56
C SER A 79 -2.82 -10.82 12.84
N GLY A 80 -2.11 -11.87 13.24
CA GLY A 80 -0.65 -11.79 13.36
C GLY A 80 0.02 -11.53 12.02
N ASN A 81 -0.19 -12.41 11.03
CA ASN A 81 0.29 -12.22 9.66
C ASN A 81 -0.80 -12.57 8.66
N ILE A 82 -0.88 -11.84 7.56
CA ILE A 82 -1.76 -12.12 6.42
C ILE A 82 -0.88 -12.29 5.19
N ASP A 83 -0.99 -13.44 4.55
CA ASP A 83 -0.24 -13.78 3.34
C ASP A 83 -1.22 -14.21 2.26
N THR A 84 -1.18 -13.54 1.11
CA THR A 84 -1.98 -13.96 -0.03
C THR A 84 -1.34 -13.74 -1.39
N GLY A 85 -1.47 -14.73 -2.28
CA GLY A 85 -0.95 -14.60 -3.64
C GLY A 85 -1.67 -13.52 -4.44
N SER A 86 -3.00 -13.62 -4.56
CA SER A 86 -3.80 -12.68 -5.38
C SER A 86 -5.07 -12.16 -4.71
N GLY A 87 -5.34 -12.58 -3.47
CA GLY A 87 -6.49 -12.12 -2.71
C GLY A 87 -6.31 -10.69 -2.23
N GLY A 88 -7.38 -9.90 -2.24
CA GLY A 88 -7.39 -8.60 -1.56
C GLY A 88 -7.54 -8.76 -0.05
N VAL A 89 -6.97 -7.83 0.70
CA VAL A 89 -7.12 -7.72 2.15
C VAL A 89 -7.97 -6.48 2.44
N GLU A 90 -9.10 -6.67 3.11
CA GLU A 90 -10.01 -5.60 3.52
C GLU A 90 -10.10 -5.60 5.05
N MET A 91 -9.77 -4.45 5.65
CA MET A 91 -9.69 -4.27 7.08
C MET A 91 -10.64 -3.16 7.50
N ALA A 92 -11.66 -3.49 8.28
CA ALA A 92 -12.58 -2.50 8.85
C ALA A 92 -11.87 -1.63 9.92
N ASP A 93 -12.60 -0.65 10.48
CA ASP A 93 -12.05 0.28 11.46
C ASP A 93 -11.46 -0.44 12.69
N ARG A 94 -10.42 0.18 13.28
CA ARG A 94 -9.79 -0.25 14.53
C ARG A 94 -9.21 -1.67 14.50
N THR A 95 -8.99 -2.23 13.31
CA THR A 95 -8.36 -3.54 13.11
C THR A 95 -6.85 -3.46 13.30
N ARG A 96 -6.23 -4.63 13.52
CA ARG A 96 -4.78 -4.74 13.71
C ARG A 96 -4.19 -5.87 12.87
N ALA A 97 -3.06 -5.64 12.22
CA ALA A 97 -2.27 -6.72 11.62
C ALA A 97 -0.77 -6.60 11.95
N GLY A 98 -0.05 -7.71 11.99
CA GLY A 98 1.42 -7.65 11.96
C GLY A 98 1.90 -7.35 10.54
N ARG A 99 2.28 -8.39 9.78
CA ARG A 99 2.66 -8.23 8.38
C ARG A 99 1.49 -8.57 7.45
N ILE A 100 1.30 -7.74 6.44
CA ILE A 100 0.46 -8.04 5.28
C ILE A 100 1.37 -8.22 4.07
N ASP A 101 1.29 -9.37 3.43
CA ASP A 101 2.03 -9.72 2.22
C ASP A 101 1.01 -10.11 1.14
N THR A 102 1.03 -9.40 0.01
CA THR A 102 0.14 -9.70 -1.12
C THR A 102 0.91 -9.75 -2.43
N GLY A 103 0.66 -10.73 -3.30
CA GLY A 103 1.26 -10.71 -4.64
C GLY A 103 0.63 -9.63 -5.52
N SER A 104 -0.70 -9.65 -5.65
CA SER A 104 -1.41 -8.71 -6.55
C SER A 104 -2.71 -8.10 -6.01
N GLY A 105 -3.21 -8.59 -4.87
CA GLY A 105 -4.44 -8.06 -4.29
C GLY A 105 -4.24 -6.71 -3.60
N PRO A 106 -5.24 -5.80 -3.64
CA PRO A 106 -5.15 -4.55 -2.91
C PRO A 106 -5.28 -4.76 -1.40
N VAL A 107 -4.69 -3.84 -0.64
CA VAL A 107 -4.89 -3.72 0.81
C VAL A 107 -5.72 -2.49 1.07
N ARG A 108 -6.92 -2.66 1.65
CA ARG A 108 -7.83 -1.57 2.02
C ARG A 108 -8.04 -1.54 3.52
N MET A 109 -7.78 -0.39 4.14
CA MET A 109 -7.87 -0.19 5.58
C MET A 109 -8.88 0.93 5.89
N GLY A 110 -9.76 0.69 6.85
CA GLY A 110 -10.67 1.70 7.42
C GLY A 110 -9.95 2.71 8.29
N ASP A 111 -10.70 3.35 9.18
CA ASP A 111 -10.16 4.35 10.12
C ASP A 111 -9.48 3.68 11.33
N ASP A 112 -8.44 4.31 11.86
CA ASP A 112 -7.74 3.91 13.09
C ASP A 112 -7.16 2.47 13.02
N VAL A 113 -6.76 2.02 11.82
CA VAL A 113 -6.12 0.71 11.60
C VAL A 113 -4.65 0.76 11.95
N GLU A 114 -4.13 -0.29 12.61
CA GLU A 114 -2.71 -0.40 12.93
C GLU A 114 -2.09 -1.65 12.28
N VAL A 115 -1.01 -1.46 11.51
CA VAL A 115 -0.26 -2.56 10.89
C VAL A 115 1.24 -2.42 11.15
N LYS A 116 1.99 -3.52 11.18
CA LYS A 116 3.45 -3.44 11.33
C LYS A 116 4.15 -3.17 10.00
N SER A 117 3.74 -3.84 8.92
CA SER A 117 4.32 -3.64 7.60
C SER A 117 3.41 -4.15 6.51
N ILE A 118 3.44 -3.49 5.35
CA ILE A 118 2.71 -3.91 4.15
C ILE A 118 3.71 -4.13 3.02
N ASP A 119 3.60 -5.27 2.35
CA ASP A 119 4.35 -5.65 1.17
C ASP A 119 3.37 -6.10 0.09
N THR A 120 3.42 -5.47 -1.09
CA THR A 120 2.58 -5.85 -2.22
C THR A 120 3.39 -5.92 -3.52
N GLY A 121 3.15 -6.93 -4.36
CA GLY A 121 3.76 -6.94 -5.70
C GLY A 121 3.10 -5.91 -6.64
N SER A 122 1.77 -5.91 -6.73
CA SER A 122 1.02 -5.02 -7.64
C SER A 122 -0.24 -4.40 -7.04
N GLY A 123 -0.55 -4.72 -5.79
CA GLY A 123 -1.73 -4.21 -5.09
C GLY A 123 -1.56 -2.74 -4.68
N GLY A 124 -2.63 -1.96 -4.79
CA GLY A 124 -2.69 -0.64 -4.15
C GLY A 124 -2.87 -0.77 -2.63
N VAL A 125 -2.37 0.21 -1.89
CA VAL A 125 -2.59 0.36 -0.45
C VAL A 125 -3.45 1.60 -0.24
N GLU A 126 -4.68 1.39 0.18
CA GLU A 126 -5.65 2.45 0.47
C GLU A 126 -5.98 2.42 1.98
N GLY A 127 -5.97 3.58 2.63
CA GLY A 127 -6.23 3.69 4.07
C GLY A 127 -7.09 4.89 4.45
N GLY A 128 -7.96 4.70 5.42
CA GLY A 128 -8.75 5.77 6.04
C GLY A 128 -7.91 6.73 6.89
N ARG A 129 -8.55 7.37 7.85
CA ARG A 129 -7.92 8.33 8.77
C ARG A 129 -7.12 7.60 9.85
N ASN A 130 -6.08 8.26 10.35
CA ASN A 130 -5.26 7.82 11.47
C ASN A 130 -4.68 6.40 11.32
N VAL A 131 -4.46 5.93 10.08
CA VAL A 131 -3.79 4.65 9.85
C VAL A 131 -2.36 4.73 10.38
N VAL A 132 -1.95 3.74 11.17
CA VAL A 132 -0.59 3.61 11.70
C VAL A 132 0.10 2.42 11.07
N VAL A 133 1.26 2.67 10.45
CA VAL A 133 2.17 1.64 9.98
C VAL A 133 3.47 1.72 10.79
N ASP A 134 3.70 0.75 11.69
CA ASP A 134 4.91 0.70 12.54
C ASP A 134 6.14 0.14 11.81
N GLY A 135 6.24 0.43 10.52
CA GLY A 135 7.30 -0.05 9.66
C GLY A 135 7.14 0.53 8.27
N LYS A 136 7.44 -0.30 7.26
CA LYS A 136 7.43 0.14 5.86
C LYS A 136 6.16 -0.24 5.11
N ILE A 137 5.89 0.51 4.05
CA ILE A 137 4.99 0.15 2.96
C ILE A 137 5.84 -0.06 1.72
N ASP A 138 5.74 -1.22 1.09
CA ASP A 138 6.48 -1.60 -0.12
C ASP A 138 5.47 -2.05 -1.18
N THR A 139 5.48 -1.43 -2.36
CA THR A 139 4.64 -1.85 -3.48
C THR A 139 5.36 -1.79 -4.81
N GLY A 140 5.33 -2.88 -5.58
CA GLY A 140 5.98 -2.92 -6.89
C GLY A 140 5.29 -2.01 -7.91
N SER A 141 3.95 -2.06 -8.01
CA SER A 141 3.22 -1.29 -9.03
C SER A 141 1.97 -0.57 -8.55
N GLY A 142 1.47 -0.87 -7.35
CA GLY A 142 0.31 -0.21 -6.79
C GLY A 142 0.65 1.15 -6.18
N GLY A 143 -0.34 2.02 -6.08
CA GLY A 143 -0.19 3.30 -5.37
C GLY A 143 -0.41 3.16 -3.87
N VAL A 144 0.00 4.17 -3.12
CA VAL A 144 -0.26 4.33 -1.69
C VAL A 144 -1.08 5.61 -1.50
N GLU A 145 -2.32 5.46 -1.04
CA GLU A 145 -3.21 6.57 -0.69
C GLU A 145 -3.68 6.39 0.75
N LEU A 146 -3.26 7.28 1.65
CA LEU A 146 -3.65 7.23 3.05
C LEU A 146 -4.34 8.53 3.46
N GLY A 147 -5.43 8.39 4.21
CA GLY A 147 -6.21 9.49 4.74
C GLY A 147 -5.46 10.33 5.78
N GLU A 148 -6.15 11.36 6.26
CA GLU A 148 -5.58 12.34 7.19
C GLU A 148 -5.11 11.70 8.50
N GLY A 149 -3.99 12.19 9.02
CA GLY A 149 -3.43 11.72 10.28
C GLY A 149 -2.64 10.41 10.17
N ALA A 150 -2.38 9.90 8.95
CA ALA A 150 -1.59 8.69 8.77
C ALA A 150 -0.17 8.83 9.34
N ARG A 151 0.34 7.79 9.98
CA ARG A 151 1.69 7.74 10.59
C ARG A 151 2.42 6.50 10.14
N ILE A 152 3.56 6.67 9.49
CA ILE A 152 4.39 5.58 8.96
C ILE A 152 5.77 5.73 9.58
N SER A 153 6.19 4.81 10.45
CA SER A 153 7.48 4.92 11.16
C SER A 153 8.68 4.54 10.29
N GLY A 154 8.45 3.77 9.22
CA GLY A 154 9.46 3.42 8.22
C GLY A 154 9.32 4.20 6.92
N LYS A 155 9.88 3.62 5.85
CA LYS A 155 9.84 4.18 4.50
C LYS A 155 8.58 3.76 3.71
N ILE A 156 8.26 4.55 2.70
CA ILE A 156 7.32 4.18 1.62
C ILE A 156 8.13 3.99 0.34
N ASP A 157 8.04 2.81 -0.26
CA ASP A 157 8.75 2.45 -1.49
C ASP A 157 7.73 2.00 -2.54
N THR A 158 7.70 2.69 -3.68
CA THR A 158 6.86 2.28 -4.82
C THR A 158 7.67 2.15 -6.11
N GLY A 159 7.45 1.07 -6.87
CA GLY A 159 8.10 0.92 -8.17
C GLY A 159 7.50 1.86 -9.23
N SER A 160 6.18 1.79 -9.44
CA SER A 160 5.49 2.61 -10.45
C SER A 160 4.21 3.30 -9.98
N GLY A 161 3.70 2.97 -8.79
CA GLY A 161 2.49 3.60 -8.27
C GLY A 161 2.77 4.95 -7.61
N GLY A 162 1.75 5.81 -7.55
CA GLY A 162 1.87 7.10 -6.89
C GLY A 162 1.77 7.01 -5.37
N VAL A 163 2.20 8.05 -4.68
CA VAL A 163 2.03 8.24 -3.24
C VAL A 163 1.23 9.53 -3.03
N ASP A 164 0.05 9.43 -2.43
CA ASP A 164 -0.81 10.56 -2.05
C ASP A 164 -1.01 10.55 -0.53
N LEU A 165 -0.49 11.57 0.15
CA LEU A 165 -0.59 11.73 1.60
C LEU A 165 -1.07 13.14 1.97
N ARG A 166 -1.95 13.22 2.97
CA ARG A 166 -2.45 14.48 3.53
C ARG A 166 -2.36 14.47 5.05
N ASN A 167 -1.85 15.55 5.65
CA ASN A 167 -1.73 15.68 7.10
C ASN A 167 -1.11 14.43 7.75
N ALA A 168 0.02 13.98 7.19
CA ALA A 168 0.64 12.70 7.53
C ALA A 168 2.07 12.88 8.06
N TRP A 169 2.61 11.81 8.64
CA TRP A 169 3.99 11.75 9.09
C TRP A 169 4.66 10.48 8.59
N VAL A 170 5.84 10.61 7.97
CA VAL A 170 6.71 9.52 7.52
C VAL A 170 8.07 9.68 8.22
N GLY A 171 8.45 8.68 9.02
CA GLY A 171 9.66 8.70 9.84
C GLY A 171 10.95 8.38 9.08
N GLN A 172 10.86 7.98 7.81
CA GLN A 172 12.01 7.74 6.93
C GLN A 172 11.74 8.34 5.55
N ASP A 173 12.09 7.61 4.49
CA ASP A 173 12.09 8.09 3.12
C ASP A 173 10.78 7.79 2.38
N ILE A 174 10.53 8.56 1.32
CA ILE A 174 9.57 8.21 0.27
C ILE A 174 10.36 8.03 -1.03
N ASP A 175 10.34 6.84 -1.62
CA ASP A 175 10.98 6.53 -2.91
C ASP A 175 9.93 6.07 -3.92
N THR A 176 9.88 6.70 -5.10
CA THR A 176 9.07 6.25 -6.22
C THR A 176 9.88 6.09 -7.51
N GLY A 177 9.70 4.99 -8.25
CA GLY A 177 10.35 4.84 -9.54
C GLY A 177 9.74 5.76 -10.61
N SER A 178 8.44 5.70 -10.83
CA SER A 178 7.77 6.49 -11.90
C SER A 178 6.40 7.06 -11.56
N GLY A 179 5.88 6.77 -10.36
CA GLY A 179 4.64 7.34 -9.87
C GLY A 179 4.81 8.78 -9.37
N HIS A 180 3.70 9.51 -9.27
CA HIS A 180 3.72 10.82 -8.62
C HIS A 180 3.94 10.70 -7.11
N ILE A 181 4.44 11.75 -6.49
CA ILE A 181 4.47 11.93 -5.03
C ILE A 181 3.72 13.23 -4.75
N ARG A 182 2.55 13.15 -4.12
CA ARG A 182 1.76 14.33 -3.72
C ARG A 182 1.60 14.36 -2.22
N LEU A 183 2.24 15.34 -1.61
CA LEU A 183 2.25 15.53 -0.16
C LEU A 183 1.59 16.87 0.16
N ARG A 184 0.62 16.86 1.07
CA ARG A 184 -0.01 18.08 1.59
C ARG A 184 -0.02 18.07 3.10
N ASP A 185 0.57 19.10 3.71
CA ASP A 185 0.71 19.21 5.17
C ASP A 185 1.37 17.95 5.80
N THR A 186 2.32 17.35 5.07
CA THR A 186 2.98 16.09 5.46
C THR A 186 4.42 16.35 5.92
N THR A 187 4.84 15.72 7.01
CA THR A 187 6.25 15.70 7.42
C THR A 187 6.92 14.41 6.96
N VAL A 188 8.06 14.54 6.30
CA VAL A 188 8.97 13.44 5.94
C VAL A 188 10.30 13.70 6.65
N GLU A 189 10.68 12.83 7.58
CA GLU A 189 11.92 12.98 8.35
C GLU A 189 13.16 12.59 7.54
N GLY A 190 13.00 11.71 6.56
CA GLY A 190 14.05 11.32 5.63
C GLY A 190 14.03 12.10 4.31
N GLU A 191 14.39 11.40 3.25
CA GLU A 191 14.50 11.93 1.89
C GLU A 191 13.22 11.69 1.06
N VAL A 192 13.03 12.51 0.04
CA VAL A 192 12.06 12.25 -1.04
C VAL A 192 12.84 11.96 -2.32
N ARG A 193 12.73 10.74 -2.82
CA ARG A 193 13.45 10.26 -3.99
C ARG A 193 12.48 9.88 -5.10
N THR A 194 12.80 10.25 -6.33
CA THR A 194 12.10 9.77 -7.51
C THR A 194 13.03 9.57 -8.71
N ARG A 195 12.69 8.68 -9.65
CA ARG A 195 13.36 8.68 -10.98
C ARG A 195 12.59 9.49 -12.01
N SER A 196 11.26 9.51 -11.95
CA SER A 196 10.41 10.20 -12.93
C SER A 196 9.01 10.41 -12.36
N GLY A 197 8.19 11.23 -13.03
CA GLY A 197 6.86 11.57 -12.55
C GLY A 197 6.83 12.96 -11.91
N GLU A 198 5.69 13.28 -11.29
CA GLU A 198 5.50 14.57 -10.62
C GLU A 198 5.72 14.44 -9.11
N VAL A 199 6.57 15.28 -8.54
CA VAL A 199 6.66 15.48 -7.09
C VAL A 199 6.02 16.82 -6.76
N ARG A 200 4.98 16.82 -5.92
CA ARG A 200 4.27 18.02 -5.50
C ARG A 200 4.22 18.08 -3.98
N LEU A 201 4.82 19.12 -3.42
CA LEU A 201 4.80 19.43 -1.99
C LEU A 201 3.93 20.67 -1.77
N ASP A 202 2.76 20.52 -1.14
CA ASP A 202 1.81 21.61 -0.89
C ASP A 202 1.64 21.88 0.61
N GLY A 203 1.15 23.07 0.96
CA GLY A 203 0.81 23.44 2.34
C GLY A 203 2.04 23.50 3.25
N GLN A 204 1.89 23.07 4.49
CA GLN A 204 2.99 22.98 5.47
C GLN A 204 3.84 21.71 5.32
N THR A 205 3.91 21.14 4.11
CA THR A 205 4.75 19.96 3.85
C THR A 205 6.21 20.27 4.16
N HIS A 206 6.86 19.40 4.93
CA HIS A 206 8.24 19.56 5.37
C HIS A 206 9.03 18.28 5.13
N VAL A 207 9.98 18.34 4.20
CA VAL A 207 11.00 17.31 3.97
C VAL A 207 12.27 17.73 4.70
N GLN A 208 12.69 16.95 5.69
CA GLN A 208 13.87 17.25 6.51
C GLN A 208 15.18 16.85 5.81
N GLY A 209 15.14 15.83 4.96
CA GLY A 209 16.27 15.40 4.13
C GLY A 209 16.32 16.07 2.76
N ASP A 210 16.99 15.39 1.84
CA ASP A 210 17.15 15.79 0.45
C ASP A 210 15.90 15.48 -0.39
N LEU A 211 15.76 16.19 -1.52
CA LEU A 211 14.84 15.84 -2.59
C LEU A 211 15.65 15.45 -3.84
N LEU A 212 15.61 14.18 -4.21
CA LEU A 212 16.49 13.59 -5.21
C LEU A 212 15.71 13.13 -6.44
N VAL A 213 16.05 13.69 -7.61
CA VAL A 213 15.64 13.17 -8.92
C VAL A 213 16.81 12.40 -9.51
N VAL A 214 16.74 11.07 -9.49
CA VAL A 214 17.89 10.18 -9.74
C VAL A 214 17.82 9.45 -11.07
N LYS A 215 18.99 9.09 -11.61
CA LYS A 215 19.10 8.25 -12.81
C LYS A 215 18.73 6.79 -12.51
N ASN A 216 18.48 6.01 -13.57
CA ASN A 216 18.43 4.55 -13.46
C ASN A 216 19.79 4.03 -13.00
N SER A 217 19.84 3.20 -11.95
CA SER A 217 21.08 2.55 -11.53
C SER A 217 21.45 1.43 -12.50
N CYS A 218 22.61 1.49 -13.17
CA CYS A 218 23.16 0.39 -13.97
C CYS A 218 24.62 0.07 -13.54
N TRP A 219 24.88 -1.17 -13.09
CA TRP A 219 26.23 -1.73 -12.97
C TRP A 219 26.70 -2.28 -14.34
N GLY A 220 27.25 -1.40 -15.18
CA GLY A 220 28.19 -1.78 -16.24
C GLY A 220 27.68 -2.00 -17.67
N LEU A 221 26.37 -1.95 -17.96
CA LEU A 221 25.88 -2.25 -19.32
C LEU A 221 24.55 -1.53 -19.69
N CYS A 222 24.55 -0.21 -19.88
CA CYS A 222 23.39 0.51 -20.41
C CYS A 222 23.82 1.53 -21.46
N TRP A 223 23.40 1.31 -22.72
CA TRP A 223 23.53 2.28 -23.81
C TRP A 223 22.29 3.18 -23.68
N SER A 224 22.49 4.30 -23.00
CA SER A 224 21.52 5.30 -22.50
C SER A 224 20.05 5.19 -22.94
N ASN A 225 19.16 5.13 -21.94
CA ASN A 225 17.89 5.86 -21.95
C ASN A 225 17.75 6.51 -20.57
N ASP A 226 18.02 7.81 -20.49
CA ASP A 226 17.71 8.60 -19.29
C ASP A 226 16.22 8.42 -18.93
N PRO A 227 15.85 8.44 -17.63
CA PRO A 227 14.45 8.40 -17.24
C PRO A 227 13.65 9.53 -17.91
N LYS A 228 12.32 9.36 -17.97
CA LYS A 228 11.46 10.47 -18.40
C LYS A 228 11.71 11.69 -17.49
N PRO A 229 11.74 12.92 -18.03
CA PRO A 229 11.97 14.10 -17.23
C PRO A 229 10.97 14.18 -16.07
N ALA A 230 11.47 14.42 -14.85
CA ALA A 230 10.63 14.59 -13.68
C ALA A 230 10.15 16.05 -13.56
N ARG A 231 8.98 16.26 -12.95
CA ARG A 231 8.47 17.60 -12.63
C ARG A 231 8.36 17.74 -11.12
N VAL A 232 9.11 18.65 -10.53
CA VAL A 232 9.06 18.94 -9.09
C VAL A 232 8.42 20.30 -8.88
N ILE A 233 7.39 20.34 -8.03
CA ILE A 233 6.64 21.54 -7.65
C ILE A 233 6.69 21.68 -6.14
N ILE A 234 7.35 22.74 -5.67
CA ILE A 234 7.38 23.12 -4.26
C ILE A 234 6.40 24.27 -4.07
N GLY A 235 5.24 23.98 -3.50
CA GLY A 235 4.13 24.89 -3.29
C GLY A 235 4.34 25.88 -2.13
N ALA A 236 3.36 26.78 -1.96
CA ALA A 236 3.39 27.80 -0.91
C ALA A 236 3.46 27.17 0.50
N GLY A 237 4.38 27.66 1.33
CA GLY A 237 4.58 27.17 2.70
C GLY A 237 5.43 25.91 2.82
N ALA A 238 5.65 25.17 1.72
CA ALA A 238 6.42 23.93 1.76
C ALA A 238 7.90 24.20 2.04
N ARG A 239 8.53 23.24 2.71
CA ARG A 239 9.92 23.30 3.15
C ARG A 239 10.70 22.05 2.77
N VAL A 240 11.89 22.24 2.19
CA VAL A 240 12.90 21.20 1.98
C VAL A 240 14.20 21.68 2.62
N ASP A 241 14.66 21.00 3.66
CA ASP A 241 15.87 21.41 4.41
C ASP A 241 17.17 20.99 3.71
N GLY A 242 17.17 19.81 3.09
CA GLY A 242 18.30 19.29 2.35
C GLY A 242 18.48 19.89 0.96
N THR A 243 19.33 19.23 0.18
CA THR A 243 19.61 19.58 -1.21
C THR A 243 18.50 19.06 -2.13
N ILE A 244 18.07 19.91 -3.06
CA ILE A 244 17.25 19.49 -4.21
C ILE A 244 18.21 19.17 -5.35
N ARG A 245 18.39 17.89 -5.68
CA ARG A 245 19.37 17.44 -6.68
C ARG A 245 18.70 16.72 -7.84
N PHE A 246 19.04 17.13 -9.05
CA PHE A 246 18.66 16.46 -10.28
C PHE A 246 19.89 15.81 -10.94
N GLU A 247 19.83 14.50 -11.18
CA GLU A 247 20.88 13.74 -11.86
C GLU A 247 20.62 13.60 -13.38
N HIS A 248 19.38 13.88 -13.82
CA HIS A 248 18.92 13.91 -15.21
C HIS A 248 17.90 15.04 -15.43
N ASP A 249 17.41 15.18 -16.65
CA ASP A 249 16.54 16.28 -17.07
C ASP A 249 15.23 16.36 -16.28
N GLY A 250 14.69 17.58 -16.13
CA GLY A 250 13.43 17.79 -15.45
C GLY A 250 13.05 19.25 -15.34
N GLU A 251 12.02 19.51 -14.53
CA GLU A 251 11.59 20.86 -14.19
C GLU A 251 11.50 21.02 -12.68
N LEU A 252 11.98 22.16 -12.17
CA LEU A 252 11.83 22.55 -10.78
C LEU A 252 11.07 23.88 -10.71
N TRP A 253 9.86 23.83 -10.15
CA TRP A 253 9.03 25.00 -9.87
C TRP A 253 8.99 25.24 -8.36
N VAL A 254 9.32 26.45 -7.93
CA VAL A 254 9.42 26.80 -6.50
C VAL A 254 8.61 28.05 -6.23
N HIS A 255 7.60 27.92 -5.38
CA HIS A 255 6.76 29.05 -4.97
C HIS A 255 7.61 30.09 -4.23
N GLU A 256 7.29 31.37 -4.35
CA GLU A 256 8.06 32.45 -3.71
C GLU A 256 8.08 32.36 -2.17
N GLN A 257 7.05 31.73 -1.60
CA GLN A 257 6.90 31.51 -0.15
C GLN A 257 7.49 30.17 0.34
N ALA A 258 7.99 29.33 -0.56
CA ALA A 258 8.62 28.07 -0.18
C ALA A 258 10.04 28.29 0.37
N ARG A 259 10.45 27.42 1.30
CA ARG A 259 11.82 27.41 1.84
C ARG A 259 12.55 26.18 1.32
N ILE A 260 13.64 26.37 0.61
CA ILE A 260 14.42 25.26 0.05
C ILE A 260 15.89 25.42 0.38
N GLY A 261 16.59 24.29 0.54
CA GLY A 261 18.04 24.25 0.62
C GLY A 261 18.72 24.50 -0.73
N ARG A 262 19.92 23.93 -0.89
CA ARG A 262 20.72 24.07 -2.11
C ARG A 262 20.00 23.40 -3.30
N VAL A 263 20.15 23.97 -4.50
CA VAL A 263 19.68 23.35 -5.74
C VAL A 263 20.88 22.96 -6.60
N GLU A 264 20.89 21.72 -7.12
CA GLU A 264 21.95 21.18 -7.96
C GLU A 264 21.38 20.46 -9.19
N GLY A 265 22.08 20.55 -10.33
CA GLY A 265 21.72 19.85 -11.57
C GLY A 265 20.55 20.44 -12.37
N ILE A 266 19.82 21.42 -11.81
CA ILE A 266 18.70 22.10 -12.48
C ILE A 266 18.63 23.58 -12.10
N GLN A 267 18.00 24.41 -12.92
CA GLN A 267 17.63 25.78 -12.55
C GLN A 267 16.19 25.82 -11.99
N ALA A 268 16.01 26.45 -10.83
CA ALA A 268 14.69 26.65 -10.24
C ALA A 268 13.92 27.77 -10.94
N ARG A 269 12.69 27.50 -11.38
CA ARG A 269 11.73 28.48 -11.89
C ARG A 269 10.83 28.95 -10.76
N ARG A 270 10.75 30.26 -10.54
CA ARG A 270 9.93 30.85 -9.47
C ARG A 270 8.50 31.12 -9.96
N PHE A 271 7.52 30.93 -9.08
CA PHE A 271 6.11 31.26 -9.32
C PHE A 271 5.43 31.77 -8.04
N SER A 272 4.29 32.45 -8.18
CA SER A 272 3.51 33.04 -7.06
C SER A 272 2.01 32.76 -7.11
N ALA A 273 1.52 32.15 -8.20
CA ALA A 273 0.14 31.68 -8.29
C ALA A 273 -0.03 30.33 -7.56
N GLU A 274 -1.28 29.87 -7.40
CA GLU A 274 -1.59 28.58 -6.75
C GLU A 274 -0.91 27.39 -7.45
N SER A 275 -0.66 27.49 -8.75
CA SER A 275 0.14 26.52 -9.51
C SER A 275 0.96 27.21 -10.59
N PRO A 276 2.12 26.63 -10.98
CA PRO A 276 2.98 27.15 -12.05
C PRO A 276 2.40 26.97 -13.44
#